data_AF-A0A440UZ30-F1
#
_entry.id   AF-A0A440UZ30-F1
#
_cell.length_a   1.000
_cell.length_b   1.000
_cell.length_c   1.000
_cell.angle_alpha   90.00
_cell.angle_beta   90.00
_cell.angle_gamma   90.00
#
_symmetry.space_group_name_H-M   'P 1'
#
loop_
_entity.id
_entity.type
_entity.pdbx_description
1 polymer ?
#
loop_
_entity_poly.entity_id
_entity_poly.type
_entity_poly.pdbx_seq_one_letter_code
_entity_poly.pdbx_strand_id
1 'polypeptide(L)'
;SDTPAPDAADGIPCARRIGQPMTRCLISVAHEAGDSVVTVTWPDGGTRIIHFHDGKPAGSDSSDEFRFTREGSLNMIRIGVSERFEITDQLALGKR
;
A
#
# COMPACT_ATOMS: atom_id res chain seq x y z
N SER A 1 -11.21 4.23 26.37
CA SER A 1 -10.35 5.11 25.57
C SER A 1 -9.87 4.31 24.38
N ASP A 2 -10.50 4.49 23.22
CA ASP A 2 -10.16 3.75 22.01
C ASP A 2 -9.31 4.69 21.15
N THR A 3 -7.99 4.51 21.25
CA THR A 3 -7.04 5.24 20.40
C THR A 3 -7.15 4.64 18.99
N PRO A 4 -7.47 5.41 17.94
CA PRO A 4 -7.50 4.89 16.57
C PRO A 4 -6.10 4.35 16.22
N ALA A 5 -6.05 3.23 15.51
CA ALA A 5 -4.79 2.69 15.02
C ALA A 5 -4.08 3.74 14.14
N PRO A 6 -2.79 4.06 14.38
CA PRO A 6 -2.12 5.21 13.76
C PRO A 6 -1.90 5.14 12.24
N ASP A 7 -2.15 4.02 11.56
CA ASP A 7 -1.60 3.84 10.20
C ASP A 7 -2.62 3.98 9.05
N ALA A 8 -3.93 3.85 9.31
CA ALA A 8 -4.93 4.01 8.24
C ALA A 8 -5.36 5.48 8.04
N ALA A 9 -5.37 6.28 9.13
CA ALA A 9 -5.84 7.66 9.10
C ALA A 9 -4.84 8.64 8.46
N ASP A 10 -3.54 8.38 8.59
CA ASP A 10 -2.49 9.28 8.10
C ASP A 10 -2.00 8.93 6.69
N GLY A 11 -2.51 7.86 6.08
CA GLY A 11 -2.11 7.39 4.75
C GLY A 11 -0.84 6.54 4.72
N ILE A 12 -0.25 6.36 3.53
CA ILE A 12 1.02 5.65 3.34
C ILE A 12 2.01 6.47 2.51
N PRO A 13 3.33 6.28 2.65
CA PRO A 13 4.28 6.84 1.70
C PRO A 13 4.05 6.26 0.30
N CYS A 14 3.89 7.13 -0.68
CA CYS A 14 3.69 6.76 -2.07
C CYS A 14 4.30 7.78 -3.04
N ALA A 15 4.60 7.35 -4.26
CA ALA A 15 4.90 8.23 -5.38
C ALA A 15 4.34 7.64 -6.68
N ARG A 16 3.81 8.48 -7.56
CA ARG A 16 3.22 8.03 -8.84
C ARG A 16 4.18 8.20 -10.01
N ARG A 17 5.05 9.21 -9.94
CA ARG A 17 5.91 9.65 -11.04
C ARG A 17 7.39 9.44 -10.72
N ILE A 18 8.18 9.24 -11.77
CA ILE A 18 9.64 9.12 -11.66
C ILE A 18 10.22 10.40 -11.06
N GLY A 19 11.14 10.27 -10.11
CA GLY A 19 11.80 11.40 -9.44
C GLY A 19 10.94 12.17 -8.45
N GLN A 20 9.64 11.87 -8.35
CA GLN A 20 8.77 12.48 -7.35
C GLN A 20 9.22 12.09 -5.94
N PRO A 21 9.33 13.03 -4.99
CA PRO A 21 9.45 12.68 -3.57
C PRO A 21 8.25 11.85 -3.11
N MET A 22 8.45 11.00 -2.10
CA MET A 22 7.33 10.30 -1.49
C MET A 22 6.41 11.32 -0.81
N THR A 23 5.11 11.18 -1.04
CA THR A 23 4.05 11.92 -0.35
C THR A 23 3.19 10.94 0.46
N ARG A 24 2.17 11.44 1.15
CA ARG A 24 1.18 10.59 1.81
C ARG A 24 -0.02 10.39 0.86
N CYS A 25 -0.27 9.14 0.49
CA CYS A 25 -1.49 8.74 -0.20
C CYS A 25 -2.54 8.33 0.82
N LEU A 26 -3.80 8.67 0.56
CA LEU A 26 -4.92 8.15 1.33
C LEU A 26 -5.09 6.67 1.03
N ILE A 27 -5.60 5.92 1.99
CA ILE A 27 -5.84 4.49 1.83
C ILE A 27 -7.18 4.04 2.40
N SER A 28 -7.70 2.96 1.84
CA SER A 28 -8.68 2.10 2.49
C SER A 28 -8.20 0.65 2.39
N VAL A 29 -8.52 -0.15 3.41
CA VAL A 29 -8.12 -1.56 3.45
C VAL A 29 -9.33 -2.41 3.76
N ALA A 30 -9.55 -3.43 2.96
CA ALA A 30 -10.52 -4.49 3.22
C ALA A 30 -9.77 -5.80 3.48
N HIS A 31 -10.09 -6.50 4.57
CA HIS A 31 -9.48 -7.77 4.94
C HIS A 31 -10.48 -8.91 4.79
N GLU A 32 -10.04 -10.02 4.20
CA GLU A 32 -10.83 -11.23 4.06
C GLU A 32 -9.93 -12.46 4.25
N ALA A 33 -10.14 -13.22 5.33
CA ALA A 33 -9.56 -14.55 5.55
C ALA A 33 -8.03 -14.71 5.23
N GLY A 34 -7.20 -13.74 5.62
CA GLY A 34 -5.75 -13.76 5.39
C GLY A 34 -5.31 -12.95 4.16
N ASP A 35 -6.24 -12.64 3.27
CA ASP A 35 -6.07 -11.70 2.18
C ASP A 35 -6.46 -10.28 2.61
N SER A 36 -5.89 -9.31 1.90
CA SER A 36 -6.39 -7.94 1.97
C SER A 36 -6.25 -7.19 0.65
N VAL A 37 -7.13 -6.22 0.48
CA VAL A 37 -7.15 -5.31 -0.66
C VAL A 37 -6.87 -3.91 -0.12
N VAL A 38 -5.72 -3.37 -0.48
CA VAL A 38 -5.34 -1.99 -0.16
C VAL A 38 -5.65 -1.13 -1.38
N THR A 39 -6.60 -0.21 -1.24
CA THR A 39 -6.86 0.82 -2.23
C THR A 39 -6.08 2.07 -1.84
N VAL A 40 -5.20 2.53 -2.71
CA VAL A 40 -4.36 3.72 -2.54
C VAL A 40 -4.91 4.83 -3.42
N THR A 41 -5.21 5.99 -2.84
CA THR A 41 -5.69 7.17 -3.55
C THR A 41 -4.61 8.24 -3.54
N TRP A 42 -4.14 8.66 -4.72
CA TRP A 42 -3.15 9.73 -4.81
C TRP A 42 -3.78 11.09 -4.48
N PRO A 43 -3.00 12.05 -3.93
CA PRO A 43 -3.48 13.41 -3.71
C PRO A 43 -3.93 14.13 -4.98
N ASP A 44 -3.36 13.77 -6.14
CA ASP A 44 -3.74 14.31 -7.46
C ASP A 44 -4.91 13.55 -8.12
N GLY A 45 -5.48 12.57 -7.42
CA GLY A 45 -6.61 11.77 -7.87
C GLY A 45 -6.24 10.49 -8.61
N GLY A 46 -7.26 9.65 -8.79
CA GLY A 46 -7.08 8.27 -9.24
C GLY A 46 -6.70 7.32 -8.10
N THR A 47 -6.77 6.03 -8.39
CA THR A 47 -6.53 4.97 -7.42
C THR A 47 -5.65 3.86 -7.97
N ARG A 48 -4.99 3.16 -7.05
CA ARG A 48 -4.31 1.89 -7.28
C ARG A 48 -4.87 0.86 -6.33
N ILE A 49 -5.20 -0.33 -6.82
CA ILE A 49 -5.54 -1.46 -5.96
C ILE A 49 -4.31 -2.36 -5.85
N ILE A 50 -3.93 -2.71 -4.63
CA ILE A 50 -2.85 -3.63 -4.32
C ILE A 50 -3.41 -4.78 -3.51
N HIS A 51 -3.26 -5.99 -4.02
CA HIS A 51 -3.69 -7.21 -3.36
C HIS A 51 -2.57 -7.73 -2.47
N PHE A 52 -2.93 -8.21 -1.29
CA PHE A 52 -2.03 -8.88 -0.35
C PHE A 52 -2.58 -10.26 0.00
N HIS A 53 -1.66 -11.19 0.19
CA HIS A 53 -1.91 -12.54 0.69
C HIS A 53 -0.98 -12.79 1.88
N ASP A 54 -1.53 -13.12 3.05
CA ASP A 54 -0.80 -13.32 4.30
C ASP A 54 0.16 -12.15 4.63
N GLY A 55 -0.30 -10.92 4.38
CA GLY A 55 0.47 -9.69 4.62
C GLY A 55 1.58 -9.42 3.61
N LYS A 56 1.73 -10.24 2.57
CA LYS A 56 2.70 -10.03 1.49
C LYS A 56 2.02 -9.48 0.24
N PRO A 57 2.64 -8.53 -0.49
CA PRO A 57 2.10 -8.04 -1.75
C PRO A 57 2.01 -9.18 -2.78
N ALA A 58 0.83 -9.33 -3.39
CA ALA A 58 0.51 -10.39 -4.34
C ALA A 58 0.28 -9.88 -5.77
N GLY A 59 -0.14 -8.62 -5.94
CA GLY A 59 -0.37 -8.03 -7.25
C GLY A 59 -1.12 -6.70 -7.20
N SER A 60 -1.57 -6.22 -8.35
CA SER A 60 -2.33 -4.99 -8.48
C SER A 60 -3.38 -5.05 -9.59
N ASP A 61 -4.23 -4.04 -9.68
CA ASP A 61 -5.15 -3.82 -10.80
C ASP A 61 -4.48 -3.23 -12.06
N SER A 62 -3.16 -3.05 -12.07
CA SER A 62 -2.40 -2.71 -13.28
C SER A 62 -1.96 -3.95 -14.06
N SER A 63 -1.89 -3.83 -15.38
CA SER A 63 -1.18 -4.80 -16.25
C SER A 63 0.34 -4.62 -16.23
N ASP A 64 0.84 -3.55 -15.63
CA ASP A 64 2.28 -3.27 -15.53
C ASP A 64 2.99 -4.26 -14.61
N GLU A 65 4.31 -4.37 -14.79
CA GLU A 65 5.14 -5.24 -13.98
C GLU A 65 5.05 -4.89 -12.48
N PHE A 66 4.70 -5.89 -11.68
CA PHE A 66 4.59 -5.78 -10.23
C PHE A 66 5.84 -6.37 -9.56
N ARG A 67 6.55 -5.55 -8.79
CA ARG A 67 7.73 -5.97 -8.03
C ARG A 67 7.63 -5.46 -6.61
N PHE A 68 8.21 -6.19 -5.67
CA PHE A 68 8.39 -5.68 -4.32
C PHE A 68 9.67 -6.22 -3.69
N THR A 69 10.22 -5.45 -2.76
CA THR A 69 11.21 -5.90 -1.78
C THR A 69 10.62 -5.73 -0.39
N ARG A 70 11.20 -6.43 0.58
CA ARG A 70 10.77 -6.34 1.97
C ARG A 70 11.97 -6.03 2.86
N GLU A 71 11.82 -5.00 3.67
CA GLU A 71 12.80 -4.59 4.67
C GLU A 71 12.14 -4.68 6.06
N GLY A 72 12.43 -5.75 6.79
CA GLY A 72 11.72 -6.06 8.03
C GLY A 72 10.23 -6.29 7.78
N SER A 73 9.38 -5.43 8.35
CA SER A 73 7.92 -5.44 8.16
C SER A 73 7.41 -4.44 7.10
N LEU A 74 8.32 -3.75 6.41
CA LEU A 74 7.97 -2.78 5.37
C LEU A 74 8.03 -3.43 3.99
N ASN A 75 6.92 -3.40 3.26
CA ASN A 75 6.87 -3.81 1.87
C ASN A 75 7.07 -2.59 0.97
N MET A 76 8.15 -2.59 0.20
CA MET A 76 8.48 -1.57 -0.79
C MET A 76 8.03 -2.06 -2.16
N ILE A 77 6.89 -1.57 -2.62
CA ILE A 77 6.22 -2.06 -3.83
C ILE A 77 6.49 -1.10 -4.99
N ARG A 78 6.73 -1.66 -6.16
CA ARG A 78 6.92 -0.94 -7.43
C ARG A 78 5.98 -1.50 -8.48
N ILE A 79 5.25 -0.63 -9.15
CA ILE A 79 4.36 -0.99 -10.25
C ILE A 79 4.80 -0.21 -11.49
N GLY A 80 5.12 -0.93 -12.55
CA GLY A 80 5.71 -0.37 -13.74
C GLY A 80 7.04 0.34 -13.45
N VAL A 81 7.24 1.48 -14.14
CA VAL A 81 8.50 2.26 -14.07
C VAL A 81 8.50 3.35 -13.01
N SER A 82 7.34 3.75 -12.49
CA SER A 82 7.21 5.02 -11.73
C SER A 82 6.54 4.90 -10.38
N GLU A 83 5.56 4.01 -10.24
CA GLU A 83 4.76 3.93 -9.02
C GLU A 83 5.54 3.24 -7.90
N ARG A 84 5.49 3.82 -6.71
CA ARG A 84 6.15 3.33 -5.49
C ARG A 84 5.19 3.45 -4.32
N PHE A 85 5.14 2.40 -3.50
CA PHE A 85 4.32 2.36 -2.29
C PHE A 85 5.11 1.69 -1.16
N GLU A 86 4.92 2.20 0.04
CA GLU A 86 5.47 1.62 1.26
C GLU A 86 4.32 1.21 2.17
N ILE A 87 4.11 -0.11 2.33
CA ILE A 87 2.99 -0.67 3.08
C ILE A 87 3.53 -1.62 4.14
N THR A 88 3.18 -1.38 5.40
CA THR A 88 3.58 -2.26 6.50
C THR A 88 2.76 -3.54 6.50
N ASP A 89 3.34 -4.63 7.00
CA ASP A 89 2.60 -5.88 7.23
C ASP A 89 1.43 -5.68 8.19
N GLN A 90 1.57 -4.80 9.19
CA GLN A 90 0.51 -4.51 10.16
C GLN A 90 -0.72 -3.94 9.47
N LEU A 91 -0.53 -2.99 8.55
CA LEU A 91 -1.61 -2.44 7.73
C LEU A 91 -2.23 -3.53 6.85
N ALA A 92 -1.40 -4.31 6.15
CA ALA A 92 -1.86 -5.39 5.27
C ALA A 92 -2.60 -6.51 6.03
N LEU A 93 -2.22 -6.81 7.28
CA LEU A 93 -2.82 -7.86 8.10
C LEU A 93 -3.93 -7.37 9.03
N GLY A 94 -4.10 -6.05 9.19
CA GLY A 94 -5.07 -5.48 10.13
C GLY A 94 -4.70 -5.70 11.60
N LYS A 95 -3.41 -5.86 11.90
CA LYS A 95 -2.91 -6.11 13.26
C LYS A 95 -2.59 -4.78 13.97
N ARG A 96 -3.08 -4.64 15.20
CA ARG A 96 -2.74 -3.54 16.12
C ARG A 96 -1.32 -3.70 16.66
#